data_AF-A0A1N7ITR7-F1
#
_entry.id   AF-A0A1N7ITR7-F1
#
_cell.length_a   1.000
_cell.length_b   1.000
_cell.length_c   1.000
_cell.angle_alpha   90.00
_cell.angle_beta   90.00
_cell.angle_gamma   90.00
#
_symmetry.space_group_name_H-M   'P 1'
#
loop_
_entity.id
_entity.type
_entity.pdbx_description
1 polymer ?
#
loop_
_entity_poly.entity_id
_entity_poly.type
_entity_poly.pdbx_seq_one_letter_code
_entity_poly.pdbx_strand_id
1 'polypeptide(L)'
;MSTNQFMKYIIHLFIILLLMQSCQSKEMRINFKTIEISIPGTMASSVKHNSKYYCYFETVDKKNSSAPFTDFYILNESGKIISKVPLTFANSTEYDLYIRNDSILTTPERSSLTFYLDENNKKWIKIPNATNEIYKDKKYTVVVNNESFCCDKTWFQDNATGQKYEIKAENPVVNKLNNIYYLTTKESVLKISDPKSHKLMEPFDQYYPTANTLTESEIEYSNDFSGINNFALITSFVINNQLYHLYSSDNSMKIGVVKNESLLNVQEFKSDIFPYRSTSDTRNYITENSYKTVPFTTKDPNFFGIIEIDKNQFNVITFKNLYREPIHGESKIKAWTEKNFEYFYSNFNTLSMDQIDRIEKKENALTITSEKNSNIEELSKEQRAYKKSERKYLHLLTRYDYAPDDKSVQKIQFQWGFPFSIPSRDNKKKDTNELLLLNSKSIFMKKYNWLLSFLNQKLGTPVSEEPSYSKWETKTQSVELSYSEREATLTLTLQKK
;
A
#
# COMPACT_ATOMS: atom_id res chain seq x y z
N MET A 1 1.03 -2.74 75.97
CA MET A 1 1.14 -3.32 74.61
C MET A 1 2.62 -3.45 74.30
N SER A 2 3.14 -4.66 74.10
CA SER A 2 4.60 -4.86 73.97
C SER A 2 5.10 -4.28 72.64
N THR A 3 6.31 -3.74 72.64
CA THR A 3 6.99 -3.12 71.48
C THR A 3 6.99 -4.04 70.25
N ASN A 4 7.01 -5.35 70.46
CA ASN A 4 6.91 -6.37 69.41
C ASN A 4 5.54 -6.43 68.71
N GLN A 5 4.46 -6.09 69.41
CA GLN A 5 3.12 -6.11 68.83
C GLN A 5 2.90 -4.90 67.92
N PHE A 6 3.41 -3.73 68.31
CA PHE A 6 3.36 -2.50 67.51
C PHE A 6 4.17 -2.63 66.21
N MET A 7 5.35 -3.25 66.27
CA MET A 7 6.20 -3.48 65.09
C MET A 7 5.56 -4.45 64.08
N LYS A 8 4.84 -5.48 64.56
CA LYS A 8 4.06 -6.38 63.69
C LYS A 8 2.93 -5.67 62.95
N TYR A 9 2.24 -4.74 63.61
CA TYR A 9 1.19 -3.93 62.98
C TYR A 9 1.76 -3.00 61.91
N ILE A 10 2.90 -2.36 62.15
CA ILE A 10 3.56 -1.50 61.16
C ILE A 10 3.98 -2.32 59.92
N ILE A 11 4.57 -3.49 60.10
CA ILE A 11 4.98 -4.36 58.99
C ILE A 11 3.75 -4.84 58.19
N HIS A 12 2.65 -5.22 58.86
CA HIS A 12 1.41 -5.60 58.17
C HIS A 12 0.81 -4.42 57.40
N LEU A 13 0.81 -3.22 57.97
CA LEU A 13 0.31 -2.02 57.28
C LEU A 13 1.17 -1.69 56.05
N PHE A 14 2.49 -1.86 56.15
CA PHE A 14 3.42 -1.62 55.04
C PHE A 14 3.28 -2.65 53.92
N ILE A 15 3.06 -3.93 54.26
CA ILE A 15 2.76 -5.00 53.29
C ILE A 15 1.41 -4.73 52.60
N ILE A 16 0.38 -4.30 53.36
CA ILE A 16 -0.91 -3.92 52.78
C ILE A 16 -0.77 -2.70 51.87
N LEU A 17 0.04 -1.69 52.25
CA LEU A 17 0.30 -0.51 51.41
C LEU A 17 1.05 -0.88 50.11
N LEU A 18 2.04 -1.77 50.19
CA LEU A 18 2.77 -2.30 49.03
C LEU A 18 1.88 -3.13 48.11
N LEU A 19 1.00 -3.95 48.68
CA LEU A 19 0.00 -4.72 47.92
C LEU A 19 -1.05 -3.80 47.28
N MET A 20 -1.49 -2.73 47.96
CA MET A 20 -2.40 -1.73 47.40
C MET A 20 -1.76 -0.89 46.28
N GLN A 21 -0.45 -0.60 46.35
CA GLN A 21 0.28 0.06 45.26
C GLN A 21 0.50 -0.85 44.05
N SER A 22 0.52 -2.18 44.23
CA SER A 22 0.61 -3.15 43.13
C SER A 22 -0.70 -3.35 42.34
N CYS A 23 -1.81 -2.74 42.78
CA CYS A 23 -3.14 -2.88 42.17
C CYS A 23 -3.60 -1.62 41.42
N GLN A 24 -2.70 -0.70 41.06
CA GLN A 24 -2.98 0.21 39.95
C GLN A 24 -2.90 -0.62 38.68
N SER A 25 -4.05 -0.88 38.04
CA SER A 25 -4.06 -1.30 36.65
C SER A 25 -3.15 -0.33 35.89
N LYS A 26 -2.08 -0.84 35.27
CA LYS A 26 -1.26 0.00 34.39
C LYS A 26 -2.15 0.38 33.22
N GLU A 27 -2.78 1.54 33.36
CA GLU A 27 -3.66 2.13 32.37
C GLU A 27 -2.95 2.14 31.02
N MET A 28 -3.69 1.81 29.95
CA MET A 28 -3.16 1.91 28.59
C MET A 28 -2.81 3.37 28.33
N ARG A 29 -1.56 3.63 27.95
CA ARG A 29 -1.08 4.99 27.68
C ARG A 29 -1.21 5.26 26.19
N ILE A 30 -2.10 6.16 25.82
CA ILE A 30 -2.35 6.52 24.43
C ILE A 30 -1.83 7.93 24.19
N ASN A 31 -0.88 8.05 23.27
CA ASN A 31 -0.34 9.33 22.81
C ASN A 31 -0.76 9.57 21.36
N PHE A 32 -1.07 10.82 21.03
CA PHE A 32 -1.39 11.24 19.67
C PHE A 32 -0.32 12.21 19.17
N LYS A 33 0.16 12.00 17.95
CA LYS A 33 1.10 12.88 17.28
C LYS A 33 0.62 13.12 15.85
N THR A 34 0.68 14.37 15.40
CA THR A 34 0.45 14.71 13.99
C THR A 34 1.75 15.18 13.34
N ILE A 35 2.03 14.69 12.15
CA ILE A 35 3.20 15.01 11.34
C ILE A 35 2.72 15.51 9.98
N GLU A 36 3.21 16.65 9.52
CA GLU A 36 2.92 17.14 8.19
C GLU A 36 3.88 16.55 7.16
N ILE A 37 3.35 16.04 6.05
CA ILE A 37 4.11 15.51 4.92
C ILE A 37 3.57 16.13 3.62
N SER A 38 4.34 16.03 2.53
CA SER A 38 3.88 16.47 1.21
C SER A 38 4.37 15.48 0.16
N ILE A 39 3.69 14.33 0.08
CA ILE A 39 4.06 13.22 -0.81
C ILE A 39 2.88 12.92 -1.74
N PRO A 40 3.09 12.77 -3.06
CA PRO A 40 2.03 12.35 -3.97
C PRO A 40 1.41 11.01 -3.56
N GLY A 41 0.08 10.92 -3.58
CA GLY A 41 -0.65 9.66 -3.39
C GLY A 41 -1.19 9.43 -1.98
N THR A 42 -1.72 8.23 -1.77
CA THR A 42 -2.22 7.72 -0.49
C THR A 42 -1.23 6.73 0.09
N MET A 43 -1.01 6.77 1.40
CA MET A 43 -0.14 5.79 2.04
C MET A 43 -0.77 4.40 1.99
N ALA A 44 0.04 3.41 1.63
CA ALA A 44 -0.30 1.99 1.61
C ALA A 44 0.40 1.28 2.79
N SER A 45 0.99 0.09 2.55
CA SER A 45 1.73 -0.63 3.60
C SER A 45 2.87 0.23 4.16
N SER A 46 3.01 0.23 5.49
CA SER A 46 3.95 1.08 6.18
C SER A 46 4.38 0.50 7.54
N VAL A 47 5.64 0.73 7.89
CA VAL A 47 6.22 0.33 9.17
C VAL A 47 7.12 1.42 9.73
N LYS A 48 7.33 1.37 11.05
CA LYS A 48 8.31 2.20 11.73
C LYS A 48 9.37 1.32 12.38
N HIS A 49 10.64 1.62 12.08
CA HIS A 49 11.80 0.94 12.62
C HIS A 49 12.93 1.95 12.83
N ASN A 50 13.72 1.81 13.90
CA ASN A 50 14.89 2.66 14.17
C ASN A 50 14.64 4.17 13.96
N SER A 51 13.53 4.69 14.50
CA SER A 51 13.14 6.11 14.42
C SER A 51 12.92 6.65 12.99
N LYS A 52 12.58 5.76 12.05
CA LYS A 52 12.22 6.11 10.67
C LYS A 52 10.90 5.47 10.29
N TYR A 53 10.19 6.12 9.37
CA TYR A 53 9.01 5.57 8.74
C TYR A 53 9.36 5.07 7.34
N TYR A 54 8.92 3.86 7.02
CA TYR A 54 9.10 3.21 5.72
C TYR A 54 7.71 3.02 5.15
N CYS A 55 7.41 3.72 4.05
CA CYS A 55 6.04 3.88 3.60
C CYS A 55 5.96 3.71 2.08
N TYR A 56 5.03 2.87 1.65
CA TYR A 56 4.54 2.89 0.29
C TYR A 56 3.51 4.01 0.10
N PHE A 57 3.55 4.66 -1.07
CA PHE A 57 2.58 5.65 -1.50
C PHE A 57 2.06 5.29 -2.88
N GLU A 58 0.74 5.22 -3.00
CA GLU A 58 0.06 4.82 -4.21
C GLU A 58 -0.58 6.03 -4.90
N THR A 59 -0.30 6.17 -6.19
CA THR A 59 -0.98 7.13 -7.06
C THR A 59 -1.77 6.36 -8.11
N VAL A 60 -3.06 6.64 -8.22
CA VAL A 60 -3.94 5.93 -9.12
C VAL A 60 -4.14 6.73 -10.41
N ASP A 61 -3.85 6.12 -11.56
CA ASP A 61 -4.35 6.58 -12.87
C ASP A 61 -5.13 5.44 -13.56
N LYS A 62 -6.40 5.29 -13.17
CA LYS A 62 -7.27 4.21 -13.66
C LYS A 62 -7.52 4.23 -15.17
N LYS A 63 -7.10 5.27 -15.90
CA LYS A 63 -7.23 5.32 -17.35
C LYS A 63 -6.26 4.35 -18.04
N ASN A 64 -5.10 4.11 -17.44
CA ASN A 64 -3.97 3.46 -18.12
C ASN A 64 -3.42 2.25 -17.37
N SER A 65 -3.73 2.14 -16.09
CA SER A 65 -3.37 0.99 -15.29
C SER A 65 -4.53 0.61 -14.38
N SER A 66 -4.85 -0.67 -14.34
CA SER A 66 -5.71 -1.24 -13.30
C SER A 66 -5.01 -1.22 -11.93
N ALA A 67 -3.68 -1.16 -11.91
CA ALA A 67 -2.84 -1.10 -10.73
C ALA A 67 -2.40 0.35 -10.38
N PRO A 68 -2.30 0.72 -9.09
CA PRO A 68 -1.69 1.97 -8.69
C PRO A 68 -0.20 2.02 -9.06
N PHE A 69 0.33 3.22 -9.28
CA PHE A 69 1.77 3.45 -9.28
C PHE A 69 2.24 3.61 -7.85
N THR A 70 3.16 2.76 -7.45
CA THR A 70 3.63 2.71 -6.07
C THR A 70 5.04 3.25 -5.98
N ASP A 71 5.22 4.25 -5.11
CA ASP A 71 6.52 4.78 -4.71
C ASP A 71 6.84 4.32 -3.28
N PHE A 72 8.13 4.17 -2.96
CA PHE A 72 8.58 3.90 -1.60
C PHE A 72 9.43 5.04 -1.05
N TYR A 73 9.08 5.51 0.14
CA TYR A 73 9.75 6.61 0.83
C TYR A 73 10.24 6.18 2.21
N ILE A 74 11.42 6.68 2.58
CA ILE A 74 11.95 6.64 3.94
C ILE A 74 11.82 8.05 4.52
N LEU A 75 11.10 8.19 5.63
CA LEU A 75 10.87 9.46 6.33
C LEU A 75 11.56 9.43 7.71
N ASN A 76 12.03 10.59 8.17
CA ASN A 76 12.46 10.74 9.57
C ASN A 76 11.25 10.94 10.51
N GLU A 77 11.48 11.02 11.83
CA GLU A 77 10.42 11.24 12.82
C GLU A 77 9.64 12.56 12.70
N SER A 78 10.13 13.50 11.90
CA SER A 78 9.46 14.78 11.60
C SER A 78 8.71 14.76 10.26
N GLY A 79 8.67 13.62 9.55
CA GLY A 79 7.99 13.49 8.25
C GLY A 79 8.80 13.98 7.05
N LYS A 80 10.05 14.40 7.23
CA LYS A 80 10.93 14.80 6.14
C LYS A 80 11.40 13.56 5.37
N ILE A 81 11.30 13.61 4.05
CA ILE A 81 11.82 12.57 3.15
C ILE A 81 13.34 12.51 3.30
N ILE A 82 13.84 11.37 3.79
CA ILE A 82 15.26 11.00 3.80
C ILE A 82 15.64 10.47 2.41
N SER A 83 14.80 9.61 1.84
CA SER A 83 15.05 9.00 0.53
C SER A 83 13.76 8.56 -0.13
N LYS A 84 13.73 8.63 -1.46
CA LYS A 84 12.84 7.83 -2.31
C LYS A 84 13.65 6.64 -2.83
N VAL A 85 13.15 5.42 -2.72
CA VAL A 85 13.88 4.20 -3.13
C VAL A 85 13.19 3.61 -4.36
N PRO A 86 13.87 3.53 -5.51
CA PRO A 86 13.38 2.85 -6.71
C PRO A 86 12.89 1.43 -6.43
N LEU A 87 11.70 1.07 -6.91
CA LEU A 87 11.23 -0.31 -6.87
C LEU A 87 11.81 -1.10 -8.04
N THR A 88 12.35 -2.27 -7.75
CA THR A 88 13.01 -3.12 -8.75
C THR A 88 12.09 -4.20 -9.34
N PHE A 89 10.83 -4.24 -8.91
CA PHE A 89 9.84 -5.26 -9.27
C PHE A 89 8.52 -4.58 -9.64
N ALA A 90 7.93 -5.01 -10.77
CA ALA A 90 6.72 -4.43 -11.33
C ALA A 90 5.45 -5.13 -10.83
N ASN A 91 4.34 -4.38 -10.84
CA ASN A 91 2.97 -4.90 -11.00
C ASN A 91 2.38 -5.69 -9.83
N SER A 92 2.66 -5.28 -8.59
CA SER A 92 1.76 -5.63 -7.50
C SER A 92 1.02 -4.38 -7.02
N THR A 93 -0.29 -4.52 -6.84
CA THR A 93 -1.13 -3.54 -6.12
C THR A 93 -0.91 -3.62 -4.61
N GLU A 94 -0.17 -4.62 -4.15
CA GLU A 94 -0.14 -5.02 -2.76
C GLU A 94 1.28 -5.50 -2.37
N TYR A 95 1.88 -4.85 -1.38
CA TYR A 95 3.21 -5.17 -0.89
C TYR A 95 3.12 -5.45 0.62
N ASP A 96 3.57 -6.64 1.00
CA ASP A 96 3.86 -6.94 2.41
C ASP A 96 5.16 -6.20 2.78
N LEU A 97 5.18 -5.43 3.86
CA LEU A 97 6.32 -4.60 4.27
C LEU A 97 6.62 -4.79 5.75
N TYR A 98 7.55 -5.67 6.08
CA TYR A 98 7.75 -6.13 7.46
C TYR A 98 9.19 -5.93 7.93
N ILE A 99 9.38 -6.05 9.24
CA ILE A 99 10.68 -6.01 9.89
C ILE A 99 11.05 -7.44 10.30
N ARG A 100 12.26 -7.89 9.96
CA ARG A 100 12.82 -9.15 10.49
C ARG A 100 14.33 -9.03 10.61
N ASN A 101 14.89 -9.50 11.72
CA ASN A 101 16.33 -9.45 11.97
C ASN A 101 16.92 -8.04 11.72
N ASP A 102 16.26 -7.01 12.26
CA ASP A 102 16.59 -5.59 12.08
C ASP A 102 16.69 -5.09 10.63
N SER A 103 16.06 -5.83 9.70
CA SER A 103 16.02 -5.51 8.27
C SER A 103 14.59 -5.21 7.84
N ILE A 104 14.43 -4.23 6.96
CA ILE A 104 13.16 -3.95 6.27
C ILE A 104 13.07 -4.88 5.07
N LEU A 105 12.01 -5.67 5.04
CA LEU A 105 11.73 -6.64 3.99
C LEU A 105 10.44 -6.28 3.29
N THR A 106 10.38 -6.57 2.00
CA THR A 106 9.13 -6.54 1.26
C THR A 106 8.97 -7.74 0.35
N THR A 107 7.73 -8.16 0.20
CA THR A 107 7.33 -9.24 -0.71
C THR A 107 6.10 -8.75 -1.46
N PRO A 108 6.17 -8.64 -2.80
CA PRO A 108 4.99 -8.38 -3.61
C PRO A 108 3.97 -9.51 -3.43
N GLU A 109 2.68 -9.17 -3.40
CA GLU A 109 1.60 -10.16 -3.41
C GLU A 109 1.82 -11.19 -4.52
N ARG A 110 1.63 -12.48 -4.22
CA ARG A 110 1.78 -13.60 -5.16
C ARG A 110 3.18 -13.79 -5.73
N SER A 111 4.19 -13.11 -5.19
CA SER A 111 5.58 -13.32 -5.56
C SER A 111 6.25 -14.31 -4.62
N SER A 112 6.98 -15.26 -5.19
CA SER A 112 7.96 -16.08 -4.47
C SER A 112 9.30 -15.37 -4.27
N LEU A 113 9.34 -14.04 -4.43
CA LEU A 113 10.54 -13.25 -4.26
C LEU A 113 10.37 -12.27 -3.11
N THR A 114 11.36 -12.26 -2.23
CA THR A 114 11.48 -11.28 -1.15
C THR A 114 12.67 -10.38 -1.42
N PHE A 115 12.56 -9.13 -0.96
CA PHE A 115 13.61 -8.14 -1.10
C PHE A 115 13.89 -7.52 0.26
N TYR A 116 15.16 -7.34 0.60
CA TYR A 116 15.53 -6.50 1.74
C TYR A 116 15.99 -5.13 1.25
N LEU A 117 15.76 -4.12 2.09
CA LEU A 117 16.20 -2.77 1.84
C LEU A 117 17.65 -2.59 2.29
N ASP A 118 18.55 -2.40 1.32
CA ASP A 118 19.88 -1.87 1.61
C ASP A 118 19.77 -0.35 1.78
N GLU A 119 19.61 0.09 3.03
CA GLU A 119 19.48 1.49 3.36
C GLU A 119 20.72 2.33 3.02
N ASN A 120 21.91 1.74 2.94
CA ASN A 120 23.13 2.49 2.63
C ASN A 120 23.18 2.81 1.13
N ASN A 121 22.85 1.82 0.29
CA ASN A 121 22.88 1.97 -1.17
C ASN A 121 21.52 2.39 -1.77
N LYS A 122 20.49 2.59 -0.93
CA LYS A 122 19.13 3.02 -1.35
C LYS A 122 18.55 2.13 -2.44
N LYS A 123 18.63 0.81 -2.26
CA LYS A 123 18.14 -0.17 -3.23
C LYS A 123 17.54 -1.39 -2.56
N TRP A 124 16.61 -2.02 -3.26
CA TRP A 124 16.09 -3.34 -2.90
C TRP A 124 17.01 -4.44 -3.42
N ILE A 125 17.37 -5.38 -2.55
CA ILE A 125 18.21 -6.52 -2.89
C ILE A 125 17.36 -7.78 -2.80
N LYS A 126 17.25 -8.47 -3.93
CA LYS A 126 16.54 -9.74 -4.04
C LYS A 126 17.22 -10.80 -3.19
N ILE A 127 16.44 -11.53 -2.41
CA ILE A 127 16.88 -12.70 -1.65
C ILE A 127 15.98 -13.90 -1.96
N PRO A 128 16.47 -15.13 -1.73
CA PRO A 128 15.59 -16.30 -1.64
C PRO A 128 14.48 -16.03 -0.63
N ASN A 129 13.29 -16.59 -0.89
CA ASN A 129 12.06 -16.27 -0.19
C ASN A 129 12.22 -16.08 1.33
N ALA A 130 11.71 -14.95 1.83
CA ALA A 130 11.33 -14.73 3.22
C ALA A 130 10.64 -15.98 3.79
N THR A 131 11.13 -16.61 4.87
CA THR A 131 10.35 -17.69 5.48
C THR A 131 8.95 -17.17 5.82
N ASN A 132 7.89 -17.89 5.48
CA ASN A 132 6.53 -17.49 5.85
C ASN A 132 6.22 -17.77 7.34
N GLU A 133 7.25 -17.87 8.16
CA GLU A 133 7.17 -17.97 9.61
C GLU A 133 6.50 -16.72 10.17
N ILE A 134 5.44 -16.92 10.95
CA ILE A 134 4.69 -15.86 11.64
C ILE A 134 4.86 -15.87 13.16
N TYR A 135 5.43 -16.94 13.71
CA TYR A 135 5.74 -17.06 15.13
C TYR A 135 6.74 -18.18 15.35
N LYS A 136 7.59 -18.04 16.36
CA LYS A 136 8.52 -19.09 16.75
C LYS A 136 8.75 -19.08 18.24
N ASP A 137 8.75 -20.26 18.83
CA ASP A 137 9.25 -20.49 20.18
C ASP A 137 10.12 -21.75 20.23
N LYS A 138 10.42 -22.23 21.44
CA LYS A 138 11.26 -23.42 21.63
C LYS A 138 10.64 -24.69 21.03
N LYS A 139 9.32 -24.87 21.11
CA LYS A 139 8.61 -26.10 20.72
C LYS A 139 8.12 -26.05 19.28
N TYR A 140 7.59 -24.92 18.84
CA TYR A 140 6.93 -24.82 17.55
C TYR A 140 7.35 -23.58 16.75
N THR A 141 7.27 -23.72 15.45
CA THR A 141 7.31 -22.64 14.46
C THR A 141 5.95 -22.59 13.77
N VAL A 142 5.29 -21.44 13.74
CA VAL A 142 4.02 -21.24 13.04
C VAL A 142 4.30 -20.59 11.70
N VAL A 143 3.76 -21.16 10.63
CA VAL A 143 4.01 -20.73 9.25
C VAL A 143 2.67 -20.55 8.54
N VAL A 144 2.62 -19.58 7.63
CA VAL A 144 1.47 -19.33 6.76
C VAL A 144 1.85 -19.60 5.29
N ASN A 145 0.94 -20.10 4.46
CA ASN A 145 1.14 -20.14 3.01
C ASN A 145 0.06 -19.33 2.30
N ASN A 146 0.50 -18.31 1.56
CA ASN A 146 -0.34 -17.41 0.76
C ASN A 146 -0.03 -17.54 -0.75
N GLU A 147 0.62 -18.62 -1.18
CA GLU A 147 1.07 -18.80 -2.57
C GLU A 147 -0.05 -19.30 -3.51
N SER A 148 -1.27 -19.59 -3.03
CA SER A 148 -2.37 -20.13 -3.86
C SER A 148 -3.69 -19.35 -3.77
N PHE A 149 -4.43 -19.31 -4.87
CA PHE A 149 -5.69 -18.58 -5.10
C PHE A 149 -6.86 -18.98 -4.17
N CYS A 150 -6.74 -20.08 -3.43
CA CYS A 150 -7.74 -20.49 -2.47
C CYS A 150 -7.10 -21.01 -1.18
N CYS A 151 -7.57 -20.46 -0.06
CA CYS A 151 -7.32 -20.93 1.30
C CYS A 151 -5.89 -20.66 1.79
N ASP A 152 -5.64 -19.48 2.34
CA ASP A 152 -4.43 -19.24 3.15
C ASP A 152 -4.35 -20.30 4.26
N LYS A 153 -3.23 -21.02 4.31
CA LYS A 153 -3.04 -22.14 5.24
C LYS A 153 -2.11 -21.72 6.36
N THR A 154 -2.48 -22.01 7.60
CA THR A 154 -1.60 -21.88 8.75
C THR A 154 -1.27 -23.27 9.30
N TRP A 155 -0.02 -23.52 9.67
CA TRP A 155 0.33 -24.74 10.39
C TRP A 155 1.36 -24.49 11.48
N PHE A 156 1.33 -25.35 12.49
CA PHE A 156 2.38 -25.48 13.48
C PHE A 156 3.37 -26.54 13.03
N GLN A 157 4.66 -26.22 13.02
CA GLN A 157 5.74 -27.17 12.82
C GLN A 157 6.41 -27.47 14.16
N ASP A 158 6.42 -28.73 14.59
CA ASP A 158 7.18 -29.18 15.75
C ASP A 158 8.68 -29.07 15.45
N ASN A 159 9.41 -28.31 16.26
CA ASN A 159 10.82 -28.04 16.05
C ASN A 159 11.72 -29.26 16.31
N ALA A 160 11.24 -30.24 17.10
CA ALA A 160 11.97 -31.46 17.42
C ALA A 160 11.75 -32.55 16.36
N THR A 161 10.53 -32.69 15.84
CA THR A 161 10.19 -33.79 14.91
C THR A 161 10.08 -33.34 13.45
N GLY A 162 9.93 -32.03 13.19
CA GLY A 162 9.63 -31.48 11.87
C GLY A 162 8.20 -31.73 11.37
N GLN A 163 7.36 -32.40 12.16
CA GLN A 163 5.96 -32.68 11.82
C GLN A 163 5.14 -31.38 11.79
N LYS A 164 4.20 -31.30 10.84
CA LYS A 164 3.37 -30.11 10.60
C LYS A 164 1.91 -30.43 10.90
N TYR A 165 1.23 -29.57 11.63
CA TYR A 165 -0.16 -29.71 12.05
C TYR A 165 -0.97 -28.53 11.52
N GLU A 166 -1.95 -28.81 10.66
CA GLU A 166 -2.72 -27.81 9.91
C GLU A 166 -3.83 -27.19 10.78
N ILE A 167 -4.04 -25.88 10.61
CA ILE A 167 -5.07 -25.11 11.30
C ILE A 167 -5.78 -24.18 10.32
N LYS A 168 -7.11 -24.12 10.42
CA LYS A 168 -7.92 -23.16 9.68
C LYS A 168 -7.90 -21.79 10.35
N ALA A 169 -6.86 -21.03 10.05
CA ALA A 169 -6.74 -19.64 10.43
C ALA A 169 -6.10 -18.88 9.28
N GLU A 170 -6.84 -17.94 8.68
CA GLU A 170 -6.32 -17.07 7.64
C GLU A 170 -5.48 -15.96 8.27
N ASN A 171 -4.19 -15.93 7.94
CA ASN A 171 -3.23 -14.93 8.38
C ASN A 171 -3.36 -14.57 9.87
N PRO A 172 -3.23 -15.49 10.84
CA PRO A 172 -3.47 -15.14 12.23
C PRO A 172 -2.32 -14.31 12.83
N VAL A 173 -2.65 -13.53 13.86
CA VAL A 173 -1.67 -13.02 14.82
C VAL A 173 -1.56 -14.02 15.95
N VAL A 174 -0.36 -14.54 16.21
CA VAL A 174 -0.12 -15.58 17.23
C VAL A 174 0.40 -14.94 18.52
N ASN A 175 -0.24 -15.27 19.64
CA ASN A 175 0.26 -14.97 20.98
C ASN A 175 0.30 -16.25 21.82
N LYS A 176 1.21 -16.31 22.79
CA LYS A 176 1.31 -17.46 23.71
C LYS A 176 1.16 -16.99 25.15
N LEU A 177 0.23 -17.60 25.88
CA LEU A 177 -0.05 -17.32 27.29
C LEU A 177 -0.15 -18.63 28.05
N ASN A 178 0.61 -18.78 29.14
CA ASN A 178 0.58 -19.98 29.98
C ASN A 178 0.68 -21.31 29.18
N ASN A 179 1.56 -21.35 28.17
CA ASN A 179 1.74 -22.46 27.22
C ASN A 179 0.60 -22.76 26.24
N ILE A 180 -0.45 -21.92 26.21
CA ILE A 180 -1.55 -21.99 25.26
C ILE A 180 -1.30 -20.98 24.14
N TYR A 181 -1.55 -21.38 22.89
CA TYR A 181 -1.46 -20.47 21.74
C TYR A 181 -2.83 -19.88 21.44
N TYR A 182 -2.85 -18.59 21.14
CA TYR A 182 -4.02 -17.84 20.70
C TYR A 182 -3.76 -17.30 19.30
N LEU A 183 -4.62 -17.66 18.36
CA LEU A 183 -4.57 -17.24 16.97
C LEU A 183 -5.70 -16.26 16.70
N THR A 184 -5.37 -14.99 16.53
CA THR A 184 -6.35 -13.94 16.20
C THR A 184 -6.41 -13.76 14.68
N THR A 185 -7.53 -14.14 14.06
CA THR A 185 -7.85 -13.84 12.66
C THR A 185 -8.66 -12.53 12.58
N LYS A 186 -9.14 -12.14 11.39
CA LYS A 186 -10.04 -10.97 11.24
C LYS A 186 -11.39 -11.17 11.94
N GLU A 187 -11.81 -12.42 12.10
CA GLU A 187 -13.20 -12.76 12.49
C GLU A 187 -13.27 -13.54 13.80
N SER A 188 -12.16 -14.17 14.21
CA SER A 188 -12.16 -15.10 15.33
C SER A 188 -10.87 -15.07 16.15
N VAL A 189 -10.98 -15.57 17.38
CA VAL A 189 -9.86 -15.90 18.25
C VAL A 189 -9.92 -17.39 18.53
N LEU A 190 -8.93 -18.12 18.04
CA LEU A 190 -8.79 -19.56 18.25
C LEU A 190 -7.82 -19.82 19.40
N LYS A 191 -8.10 -20.83 20.20
CA LYS A 191 -7.26 -21.31 21.28
C LYS A 191 -6.76 -22.71 21.00
N ILE A 192 -5.45 -22.86 21.06
CA ILE A 192 -4.74 -24.09 20.73
C ILE A 192 -3.92 -24.50 21.96
N SER A 193 -4.49 -25.41 22.73
CA SER A 193 -3.86 -25.96 23.93
C SER A 193 -2.72 -26.93 23.58
N ASP A 194 -2.90 -27.74 22.53
CA ASP A 194 -1.87 -28.63 21.98
C ASP A 194 -1.93 -28.63 20.45
N PRO A 195 -0.91 -28.12 19.74
CA PRO A 195 -0.86 -28.20 18.28
C PRO A 195 -0.94 -29.63 17.73
N LYS A 196 -0.50 -30.65 18.49
CA LYS A 196 -0.53 -32.05 18.06
C LYS A 196 -1.92 -32.66 18.00
N SER A 197 -2.91 -32.01 18.62
CA SER A 197 -4.30 -32.48 18.53
C SER A 197 -4.89 -32.26 17.14
N HIS A 198 -4.25 -31.44 16.30
CA HIS A 198 -4.73 -31.09 14.98
C HIS A 198 -4.22 -32.07 13.92
N LYS A 199 -4.91 -32.13 12.79
CA LYS A 199 -4.57 -32.98 11.66
C LYS A 199 -3.12 -32.75 11.18
N LEU A 200 -2.38 -33.85 11.03
CA LEU A 200 -1.07 -33.83 10.39
C LEU A 200 -1.22 -33.38 8.92
N MET A 201 -0.37 -32.46 8.49
CA MET A 201 -0.41 -31.92 7.13
C MET A 201 0.05 -32.98 6.14
N GLU A 202 -0.78 -33.26 5.12
CA GLU A 202 -0.42 -34.14 4.02
C GLU A 202 0.61 -33.48 3.09
N PRO A 203 1.43 -34.27 2.36
CA PRO A 203 2.31 -33.74 1.31
C PRO A 203 1.53 -32.92 0.27
N PHE A 204 2.10 -31.81 -0.19
CA PHE A 204 1.42 -30.78 -1.00
C PHE A 204 0.85 -31.28 -2.34
N ASP A 205 1.29 -32.43 -2.87
CA ASP A 205 0.96 -32.87 -4.24
C ASP A 205 -0.45 -33.45 -4.43
N GLN A 206 -1.26 -33.64 -3.36
CA GLN A 206 -2.56 -34.34 -3.48
C GLN A 206 -3.74 -33.72 -2.69
N TYR A 207 -3.63 -32.49 -2.18
CA TYR A 207 -4.61 -32.00 -1.19
C TYR A 207 -5.55 -30.89 -1.70
N TYR A 208 -6.84 -31.22 -1.84
CA TYR A 208 -7.96 -30.28 -1.93
C TYR A 208 -8.76 -30.32 -0.61
N PRO A 209 -8.69 -29.29 0.25
CA PRO A 209 -9.47 -29.26 1.48
C PRO A 209 -10.97 -29.20 1.19
N THR A 210 -11.75 -30.04 1.86
CA THR A 210 -13.21 -29.88 1.95
C THR A 210 -13.57 -29.20 3.27
N ALA A 211 -14.66 -28.44 3.28
CA ALA A 211 -15.13 -27.66 4.44
C ALA A 211 -15.26 -28.48 5.74
N ASN A 212 -15.40 -29.81 5.64
CA ASN A 212 -15.61 -30.73 6.76
C ASN A 212 -14.31 -31.26 7.41
N THR A 213 -13.12 -30.85 6.98
CA THR A 213 -11.84 -31.44 7.44
C THR A 213 -11.05 -30.60 8.46
N LEU A 214 -11.61 -29.49 8.97
CA LEU A 214 -10.82 -28.40 9.58
C LEU A 214 -11.35 -27.82 10.92
N THR A 215 -12.16 -28.56 11.69
CA THR A 215 -12.86 -28.04 12.88
C THR A 215 -12.41 -28.68 14.20
N GLU A 216 -11.16 -28.49 14.62
CA GLU A 216 -10.65 -29.03 15.90
C GLU A 216 -10.12 -27.95 16.87
N SER A 217 -10.16 -26.68 16.50
CA SER A 217 -9.71 -25.59 17.37
C SER A 217 -10.84 -25.11 18.30
N GLU A 218 -10.51 -24.86 19.57
CA GLU A 218 -11.42 -24.20 20.52
C GLU A 218 -11.62 -22.73 20.09
N ILE A 219 -12.86 -22.34 19.78
CA ILE A 219 -13.20 -20.97 19.40
C ILE A 219 -13.47 -20.18 20.68
N GLU A 220 -12.54 -19.31 21.06
CA GLU A 220 -12.73 -18.41 22.23
C GLU A 220 -13.61 -17.22 21.86
N TYR A 221 -13.62 -16.81 20.59
CA TYR A 221 -14.50 -15.77 20.07
C TYR A 221 -14.66 -15.95 18.56
N SER A 222 -15.87 -15.71 18.07
CA SER A 222 -16.15 -15.62 16.63
C SER A 222 -17.22 -14.56 16.40
N ASN A 223 -17.09 -13.83 15.30
CA ASN A 223 -18.13 -12.95 14.80
C ASN A 223 -18.49 -13.38 13.37
N ASP A 224 -19.69 -13.91 13.18
CA ASP A 224 -20.15 -14.42 11.90
C ASP A 224 -20.63 -13.25 11.03
N PHE A 225 -19.94 -12.98 9.92
CA PHE A 225 -20.20 -11.86 8.99
C PHE A 225 -21.45 -12.08 8.12
N SER A 226 -22.55 -12.54 8.72
CA SER A 226 -23.84 -12.69 8.02
C SER A 226 -24.55 -11.34 7.73
N GLY A 227 -23.89 -10.20 7.96
CA GLY A 227 -24.45 -8.86 7.72
C GLY A 227 -23.39 -7.78 7.53
N ILE A 228 -23.83 -6.65 6.96
CA ILE A 228 -23.09 -5.45 6.51
C ILE A 228 -22.43 -4.68 7.69
N ASN A 229 -21.70 -5.36 8.56
CA ASN A 229 -21.05 -4.73 9.71
C ASN A 229 -19.55 -4.53 9.41
N ASN A 230 -19.08 -3.28 9.59
CA ASN A 230 -17.67 -2.86 9.46
C ASN A 230 -16.84 -3.33 10.68
N PHE A 231 -16.97 -4.59 11.07
CA PHE A 231 -16.20 -5.20 12.14
C PHE A 231 -14.91 -5.82 11.58
N ALA A 232 -13.81 -5.79 12.33
CA ALA A 232 -12.63 -6.63 12.10
C ALA A 232 -11.71 -6.60 13.31
N LEU A 233 -11.22 -7.77 13.73
CA LEU A 233 -10.05 -7.85 14.61
C LEU A 233 -8.79 -7.52 13.77
N ILE A 234 -8.08 -6.46 14.14
CA ILE A 234 -6.92 -5.96 13.37
C ILE A 234 -5.64 -6.62 13.83
N THR A 235 -5.42 -6.67 15.14
CA THR A 235 -4.27 -7.33 15.75
C THR A 235 -4.54 -7.68 17.21
N SER A 236 -3.67 -8.48 17.80
CA SER A 236 -3.71 -8.84 19.22
C SER A 236 -2.34 -8.73 19.88
N PHE A 237 -2.36 -8.44 21.18
CA PHE A 237 -1.17 -8.15 21.98
C PHE A 237 -1.40 -8.54 23.45
N VAL A 238 -0.30 -8.81 24.15
CA VAL A 238 -0.34 -9.23 25.55
C VAL A 238 0.13 -8.11 26.46
N ILE A 239 -0.67 -7.78 27.48
CA ILE A 239 -0.28 -6.88 28.58
C ILE A 239 -0.56 -7.62 29.88
N ASN A 240 0.45 -7.72 30.76
CA ASN A 240 0.33 -8.33 32.09
C ASN A 240 -0.36 -9.71 32.07
N ASN A 241 0.04 -10.59 31.14
CA ASN A 241 -0.51 -11.94 30.96
C ASN A 241 -2.00 -12.00 30.55
N GLN A 242 -2.55 -10.89 30.04
CA GLN A 242 -3.90 -10.84 29.46
C GLN A 242 -3.82 -10.51 27.97
N LEU A 243 -4.63 -11.21 27.17
CA LEU A 243 -4.75 -11.01 25.72
C LEU A 243 -5.75 -9.88 25.42
N TYR A 244 -5.29 -8.89 24.68
CA TYR A 244 -6.08 -7.78 24.19
C TYR A 244 -6.12 -7.78 22.66
N HIS A 245 -7.16 -7.18 22.11
CA HIS A 245 -7.42 -7.11 20.68
C HIS A 245 -7.67 -5.66 20.28
N LEU A 246 -6.92 -5.17 19.30
CA LEU A 246 -7.28 -3.94 18.59
C LEU A 246 -8.27 -4.33 17.49
N TYR A 247 -9.44 -3.71 17.48
CA TYR A 247 -10.49 -4.03 16.53
C TYR A 247 -11.19 -2.77 16.02
N SER A 248 -11.76 -2.88 14.83
CA SER A 248 -12.67 -1.91 14.26
C SER A 248 -14.10 -2.41 14.44
N SER A 249 -15.01 -1.52 14.82
CA SER A 249 -16.47 -1.75 14.82
C SER A 249 -17.16 -0.43 14.58
N ASP A 250 -18.20 -0.39 13.75
CA ASP A 250 -19.04 0.80 13.54
C ASP A 250 -18.26 2.06 13.17
N ASN A 251 -17.21 1.90 12.34
CA ASN A 251 -16.34 3.01 11.95
C ASN A 251 -15.62 3.66 13.16
N SER A 252 -15.24 2.86 14.16
CA SER A 252 -14.46 3.30 15.30
C SER A 252 -13.42 2.25 15.69
N MET A 253 -12.27 2.73 16.15
CA MET A 253 -11.20 1.88 16.69
C MET A 253 -11.44 1.64 18.18
N LYS A 254 -11.31 0.38 18.60
CA LYS A 254 -11.54 -0.08 19.96
C LYS A 254 -10.47 -1.08 20.39
N ILE A 255 -10.22 -1.17 21.69
CA ILE A 255 -9.44 -2.24 22.31
C ILE A 255 -10.36 -3.04 23.21
N GLY A 256 -10.32 -4.37 23.08
CA GLY A 256 -11.19 -5.27 23.82
C GLY A 256 -10.50 -6.53 24.30
N VAL A 257 -11.19 -7.24 25.19
CA VAL A 257 -10.77 -8.51 25.76
C VAL A 257 -11.87 -9.53 25.55
N VAL A 258 -11.49 -10.75 25.17
CA VAL A 258 -12.43 -11.86 25.08
C VAL A 258 -12.69 -12.39 26.49
N LYS A 259 -13.96 -12.45 26.88
CA LYS A 259 -14.44 -13.10 28.11
C LYS A 259 -15.78 -13.76 27.84
N ASN A 260 -15.93 -15.03 28.23
CA ASN A 260 -17.16 -15.80 28.04
C ASN A 260 -17.70 -15.68 26.60
N GLU A 261 -16.82 -15.94 25.62
CA GLU A 261 -17.14 -15.88 24.19
C GLU A 261 -17.56 -14.51 23.66
N SER A 262 -17.43 -13.46 24.47
CA SER A 262 -17.80 -12.08 24.13
C SER A 262 -16.59 -11.16 24.11
N LEU A 263 -16.52 -10.28 23.10
CA LEU A 263 -15.51 -9.23 23.04
C LEU A 263 -15.97 -8.01 23.84
N LEU A 264 -15.44 -7.86 25.05
CA LEU A 264 -15.75 -6.73 25.93
C LEU A 264 -14.85 -5.54 25.60
N ASN A 265 -15.46 -4.40 25.33
CA ASN A 265 -14.75 -3.14 25.11
C ASN A 265 -14.04 -2.69 26.41
N VAL A 266 -12.75 -2.38 26.30
CA VAL A 266 -11.92 -1.84 27.38
C VAL A 266 -11.58 -0.37 27.13
N GLN A 267 -11.40 0.01 25.87
CA GLN A 267 -11.04 1.36 25.47
C GLN A 267 -11.62 1.67 24.09
N GLU A 268 -12.25 2.84 23.97
CA GLU A 268 -12.73 3.35 22.69
C GLU A 268 -11.97 4.63 22.31
N PHE A 269 -11.64 4.76 21.03
CA PHE A 269 -10.95 5.92 20.49
C PHE A 269 -11.98 6.83 19.83
N LYS A 270 -12.09 8.09 20.28
CA LYS A 270 -13.04 9.10 19.75
C LYS A 270 -12.62 9.69 18.39
N SER A 271 -12.02 8.88 17.52
CA SER A 271 -11.35 9.37 16.31
C SER A 271 -11.85 8.67 15.06
N ASP A 272 -11.91 9.40 13.94
CA ASP A 272 -12.11 8.88 12.58
C ASP A 272 -10.88 8.07 12.11
N ILE A 273 -10.45 7.08 12.90
CA ILE A 273 -9.29 6.23 12.64
C ILE A 273 -9.80 4.83 12.33
N PHE A 274 -9.48 4.37 11.13
CA PHE A 274 -9.84 3.06 10.60
C PHE A 274 -8.57 2.25 10.44
N PRO A 275 -8.13 1.55 11.50
CA PRO A 275 -7.03 0.61 11.37
C PRO A 275 -7.46 -0.48 10.40
N TYR A 276 -6.55 -0.88 9.53
CA TYR A 276 -6.82 -1.92 8.56
C TYR A 276 -5.68 -2.93 8.53
N ARG A 277 -6.02 -4.10 8.01
CA ARG A 277 -5.09 -5.18 7.75
C ARG A 277 -5.28 -5.64 6.32
N SER A 278 -4.32 -5.31 5.46
CA SER A 278 -4.33 -5.80 4.09
C SER A 278 -4.26 -7.32 4.09
N THR A 279 -4.88 -7.95 3.10
CA THR A 279 -4.74 -9.40 2.84
C THR A 279 -3.29 -9.79 2.58
N SER A 280 -2.50 -8.86 2.04
CA SER A 280 -1.07 -9.01 1.79
C SER A 280 -0.17 -8.71 3.01
N ASP A 281 -0.65 -8.02 4.05
CA ASP A 281 0.15 -7.66 5.23
C ASP A 281 0.16 -8.80 6.25
N THR A 282 0.79 -9.92 5.91
CA THR A 282 0.68 -11.15 6.73
C THR A 282 1.84 -11.28 7.71
N ARG A 283 2.99 -10.66 7.37
CA ARG A 283 4.21 -10.70 8.18
C ARG A 283 4.47 -9.43 9.01
N ASN A 284 3.78 -8.32 8.74
CA ASN A 284 3.95 -7.04 9.47
C ASN A 284 3.63 -7.12 10.97
N TYR A 285 2.87 -8.13 11.39
CA TYR A 285 2.41 -8.31 12.78
C TYR A 285 3.29 -9.27 13.59
N ILE A 286 4.38 -9.76 12.99
CA ILE A 286 5.36 -10.64 13.60
C ILE A 286 6.46 -9.79 14.20
N THR A 287 6.54 -9.72 15.53
CA THR A 287 7.74 -9.19 16.16
C THR A 287 8.10 -10.02 17.38
N GLU A 288 9.38 -10.36 17.47
CA GLU A 288 9.96 -11.09 18.59
C GLU A 288 9.92 -10.28 19.91
N ASN A 289 9.48 -9.01 19.87
CA ASN A 289 9.63 -8.05 20.96
C ASN A 289 8.35 -7.32 21.38
N SER A 290 7.16 -7.87 21.14
CA SER A 290 5.84 -7.28 21.48
C SER A 290 5.50 -5.92 20.82
N TYR A 291 6.43 -5.31 20.10
CA TYR A 291 6.27 -4.07 19.38
C TYR A 291 5.56 -4.29 18.04
N LYS A 292 4.47 -3.61 17.74
CA LYS A 292 3.75 -3.78 16.45
C LYS A 292 3.44 -2.43 15.84
N THR A 293 3.36 -2.40 14.51
CA THR A 293 2.86 -1.24 13.78
C THR A 293 1.61 -1.61 13.00
N VAL A 294 0.57 -0.81 13.12
CA VAL A 294 -0.72 -1.02 12.45
C VAL A 294 -1.02 0.22 11.59
N PRO A 295 -1.12 0.10 10.26
CA PRO A 295 -1.52 1.22 9.43
C PRO A 295 -3.00 1.55 9.63
N PHE A 296 -3.36 2.81 9.45
CA PHE A 296 -4.74 3.27 9.49
C PHE A 296 -5.04 4.35 8.46
N THR A 297 -6.30 4.43 8.05
CA THR A 297 -6.84 5.53 7.25
C THR A 297 -7.83 6.36 8.08
N THR A 298 -8.22 7.52 7.55
CA THR A 298 -9.33 8.31 8.11
C THR A 298 -10.39 8.58 7.04
N LYS A 299 -11.45 9.31 7.40
CA LYS A 299 -12.47 9.76 6.43
C LYS A 299 -11.88 10.77 5.45
N ASP A 300 -10.92 11.57 5.89
CA ASP A 300 -10.20 12.50 5.03
C ASP A 300 -9.01 11.76 4.39
N PRO A 301 -8.96 11.62 3.05
CA PRO A 301 -7.86 10.92 2.37
C PRO A 301 -6.49 11.61 2.54
N ASN A 302 -6.44 12.84 3.05
CA ASN A 302 -5.17 13.51 3.40
C ASN A 302 -4.67 13.13 4.79
N PHE A 303 -5.43 12.38 5.58
CA PHE A 303 -5.04 11.94 6.92
C PHE A 303 -5.03 10.41 6.98
N PHE A 304 -3.87 9.87 7.31
CA PHE A 304 -3.59 8.44 7.46
C PHE A 304 -2.40 8.29 8.39
N GLY A 305 -2.07 7.08 8.84
CA GLY A 305 -1.02 6.96 9.83
C GLY A 305 -0.67 5.55 10.26
N ILE A 306 0.13 5.48 11.31
CA ILE A 306 0.61 4.24 11.92
C ILE A 306 0.29 4.30 13.42
N ILE A 307 -0.20 3.20 13.97
CA ILE A 307 -0.30 2.97 15.40
C ILE A 307 0.88 2.11 15.82
N GLU A 308 1.75 2.64 16.67
CA GLU A 308 2.78 1.85 17.36
C GLU A 308 2.17 1.27 18.64
N ILE A 309 2.30 -0.05 18.81
CA ILE A 309 1.87 -0.77 20.00
C ILE A 309 3.12 -1.37 20.63
N ASP A 310 3.54 -0.86 21.79
CA ASP A 310 4.60 -1.44 22.60
C ASP A 310 4.06 -1.72 24.00
N LYS A 311 3.72 -2.99 24.26
CA LYS A 311 3.10 -3.42 25.53
C LYS A 311 1.85 -2.59 25.83
N ASN A 312 1.89 -1.75 26.87
CA ASN A 312 0.79 -0.88 27.28
C ASN A 312 0.87 0.55 26.73
N GLN A 313 1.82 0.84 25.83
CA GLN A 313 1.99 2.14 25.18
C GLN A 313 1.49 2.08 23.74
N PHE A 314 0.62 3.03 23.42
CA PHE A 314 0.05 3.23 22.09
C PHE A 314 0.45 4.61 21.61
N ASN A 315 1.19 4.70 20.53
CA ASN A 315 1.47 5.97 19.87
C ASN A 315 0.71 5.99 18.54
N VAL A 316 -0.26 6.88 18.43
CA VAL A 316 -1.05 7.11 17.23
C VAL A 316 -0.41 8.25 16.46
N ILE A 317 0.27 7.93 15.35
CA ILE A 317 0.97 8.90 14.52
C ILE A 317 0.15 9.14 13.26
N THR A 318 -0.42 10.33 13.16
CA THR A 318 -1.18 10.77 11.99
C THR A 318 -0.30 11.61 11.07
N PHE A 319 -0.17 11.17 9.82
CA PHE A 319 0.37 11.99 8.74
C PHE A 319 -0.73 12.84 8.13
N LYS A 320 -0.53 14.15 8.11
CA LYS A 320 -1.34 15.12 7.38
C LYS A 320 -0.62 15.41 6.05
N ASN A 321 -1.12 14.83 4.98
CA ASN A 321 -0.56 14.99 3.64
C ASN A 321 -1.04 16.31 3.01
N LEU A 322 -0.15 17.28 2.97
CA LEU A 322 -0.38 18.59 2.38
C LEU A 322 -0.17 18.61 0.87
N TYR A 323 0.17 17.46 0.25
CA TYR A 323 0.44 17.41 -1.18
C TYR A 323 -0.78 17.91 -1.98
N ARG A 324 -0.48 18.77 -2.94
CA ARG A 324 -1.43 19.26 -3.95
C ARG A 324 -0.75 19.13 -5.30
N GLU A 325 -1.38 18.40 -6.21
CA GLU A 325 -0.87 18.27 -7.57
C GLU A 325 -0.82 19.66 -8.24
N PRO A 326 0.32 20.08 -8.82
CA PRO A 326 0.42 21.39 -9.45
C PRO A 326 -0.56 21.54 -10.63
N ILE A 327 -1.41 22.56 -10.58
CA ILE A 327 -2.29 22.94 -11.68
C ILE A 327 -1.58 23.99 -12.53
N HIS A 328 -1.34 23.67 -13.80
CA HIS A 328 -0.53 24.47 -14.71
C HIS A 328 -1.36 25.53 -15.46
N GLY A 329 -2.65 25.28 -15.69
CA GLY A 329 -3.50 26.11 -16.54
C GLY A 329 -3.32 25.82 -18.02
N GLU A 330 -4.39 26.08 -18.79
CA GLU A 330 -4.44 25.82 -20.24
C GLU A 330 -3.34 26.55 -21.01
N SER A 331 -3.10 27.82 -20.73
CA SER A 331 -2.08 28.62 -21.43
C SER A 331 -0.67 28.06 -21.24
N LYS A 332 -0.31 27.66 -20.01
CA LYS A 332 1.01 27.08 -19.72
C LYS A 332 1.18 25.72 -20.39
N ILE A 333 0.16 24.85 -20.33
CA ILE A 333 0.19 23.53 -20.98
C ILE A 333 0.30 23.69 -22.50
N LYS A 334 -0.48 24.59 -23.11
CA LYS A 334 -0.41 24.89 -24.54
C LYS A 334 0.99 25.35 -24.96
N ALA A 335 1.54 26.36 -24.30
CA ALA A 335 2.89 26.86 -24.59
C ALA A 335 3.96 25.79 -24.39
N TRP A 336 3.83 24.96 -23.35
CA TRP A 336 4.73 23.83 -23.11
C TRP A 336 4.63 22.79 -24.23
N THR A 337 3.42 22.40 -24.63
CA THR A 337 3.21 21.43 -25.72
C THR A 337 3.81 21.92 -27.03
N GLU A 338 3.51 23.16 -27.45
CA GLU A 338 4.00 23.70 -28.73
C GLU A 338 5.53 23.73 -28.75
N LYS A 339 6.13 24.29 -27.69
CA LYS A 339 7.59 24.38 -27.55
C LYS A 339 8.25 23.00 -27.57
N ASN A 340 7.72 22.05 -26.81
CA ASN A 340 8.34 20.73 -26.71
C ASN A 340 8.04 19.86 -27.93
N PHE A 341 6.90 20.03 -28.59
CA PHE A 341 6.64 19.39 -29.87
C PHE A 341 7.68 19.82 -30.90
N GLU A 342 7.92 21.13 -31.06
CA GLU A 342 8.95 21.62 -31.99
C GLU A 342 10.33 21.06 -31.65
N TYR A 343 10.73 21.13 -30.38
CA TYR A 343 12.01 20.58 -29.93
C TYR A 343 12.11 19.07 -30.20
N PHE A 344 11.08 18.29 -29.86
CA PHE A 344 11.09 16.84 -30.06
C PHE A 344 11.08 16.47 -31.53
N TYR A 345 10.26 17.13 -32.36
CA TYR A 345 10.18 16.88 -33.79
C TYR A 345 11.53 17.15 -34.48
N SER A 346 12.16 18.30 -34.20
CA SER A 346 13.45 18.68 -34.79
C SER A 346 14.62 17.82 -34.32
N ASN A 347 14.58 17.27 -33.10
CA ASN A 347 15.70 16.54 -32.50
C ASN A 347 15.42 15.03 -32.34
N PHE A 348 14.36 14.51 -32.95
CA PHE A 348 13.81 13.20 -32.60
C PHE A 348 14.85 12.06 -32.70
N ASN A 349 15.67 12.06 -33.77
CA ASN A 349 16.71 11.05 -34.01
C ASN A 349 17.82 11.01 -32.93
N THR A 350 17.94 12.06 -32.12
CA THR A 350 18.98 12.21 -31.09
C THR A 350 18.40 12.33 -29.69
N LEU A 351 17.08 12.24 -29.56
CA LEU A 351 16.38 12.44 -28.31
C LEU A 351 16.55 11.20 -27.43
N SER A 352 17.01 11.43 -26.20
CA SER A 352 17.21 10.39 -25.18
C SER A 352 16.25 10.56 -24.01
N MET A 353 15.97 9.47 -23.31
CA MET A 353 15.13 9.53 -22.09
C MET A 353 15.72 10.43 -21.00
N ASP A 354 17.04 10.51 -20.85
CA ASP A 354 17.64 11.39 -19.85
C ASP A 354 17.41 12.88 -20.15
N GLN A 355 17.21 13.25 -21.44
CA GLN A 355 16.75 14.60 -21.81
C GLN A 355 15.27 14.79 -21.48
N ILE A 356 14.41 13.81 -21.78
CA ILE A 356 12.99 13.84 -21.43
C ILE A 356 12.79 14.01 -19.92
N ASP A 357 13.46 13.19 -19.12
CA ASP A 357 13.37 13.23 -17.65
C ASP A 357 13.70 14.62 -17.10
N ARG A 358 14.71 15.30 -17.68
CA ARG A 358 15.09 16.67 -17.29
C ARG A 358 14.03 17.70 -17.67
N ILE A 359 13.44 17.59 -18.86
CA ILE A 359 12.37 18.48 -19.33
C ILE A 359 11.13 18.32 -18.45
N GLU A 360 10.75 17.08 -18.16
CA GLU A 360 9.57 16.73 -17.39
C GLU A 360 9.69 17.13 -15.91
N LYS A 361 10.86 16.87 -15.30
CA LYS A 361 11.17 17.28 -13.93
C LYS A 361 11.12 18.80 -13.74
N LYS A 362 11.56 19.58 -14.75
CA LYS A 362 11.52 21.05 -14.69
C LYS A 362 10.10 21.60 -14.59
N GLU A 363 9.11 20.87 -15.07
CA GLU A 363 7.70 21.24 -14.94
C GLU A 363 7.02 20.71 -13.68
N ASN A 364 7.74 20.02 -12.79
CA ASN A 364 7.12 19.29 -11.68
C ASN A 364 6.03 18.31 -12.15
N ALA A 365 6.23 17.67 -13.30
CA ALA A 365 5.31 16.65 -13.78
C ALA A 365 5.35 15.42 -12.85
N LEU A 366 4.20 14.80 -12.61
CA LEU A 366 4.12 13.59 -11.82
C LEU A 366 4.55 12.40 -12.69
N THR A 367 5.60 11.69 -12.28
CA THR A 367 5.96 10.41 -12.92
C THR A 367 4.87 9.38 -12.62
N ILE A 368 4.31 8.80 -13.68
CA ILE A 368 3.25 7.78 -13.61
C ILE A 368 3.70 6.52 -14.37
N THR A 369 4.95 6.12 -14.16
CA THR A 369 5.53 4.91 -14.73
C THR A 369 6.15 4.12 -13.62
N SER A 370 5.83 2.83 -13.54
CA SER A 370 6.63 1.91 -12.75
C SER A 370 8.06 1.90 -13.33
N GLU A 371 9.08 2.09 -12.49
CA GLU A 371 10.48 2.22 -12.95
C GLU A 371 11.03 0.94 -13.63
N LYS A 372 10.28 -0.18 -13.62
CA LYS A 372 10.49 -1.34 -14.51
C LYS A 372 9.15 -1.99 -14.84
N ASN A 373 8.76 -2.04 -16.10
CA ASN A 373 7.77 -3.00 -16.62
C ASN A 373 8.54 -4.11 -17.34
N SER A 374 9.09 -5.07 -16.59
CA SER A 374 9.91 -6.15 -17.17
C SER A 374 9.36 -7.55 -16.86
N ASN A 375 8.04 -7.74 -16.95
CA ASN A 375 7.41 -9.05 -16.78
C ASN A 375 6.24 -9.27 -17.77
N ILE A 376 6.38 -8.79 -19.01
CA ILE A 376 5.62 -9.32 -20.15
C ILE A 376 6.67 -9.63 -21.21
N GLU A 377 6.86 -10.91 -21.51
CA GLU A 377 7.87 -11.46 -22.42
C GLU A 377 7.72 -11.02 -23.89
N GLU A 378 6.88 -10.03 -24.19
CA GLU A 378 6.75 -9.44 -25.51
C GLU A 378 6.54 -7.92 -25.38
N LEU A 379 7.63 -7.16 -25.34
CA LEU A 379 7.73 -5.81 -25.92
C LEU A 379 9.19 -5.39 -25.88
N SER A 380 9.82 -5.29 -27.05
CA SER A 380 11.20 -4.83 -27.26
C SER A 380 11.43 -3.33 -26.94
N LYS A 381 10.57 -2.72 -26.12
CA LYS A 381 10.51 -1.27 -25.87
C LYS A 381 10.14 -0.99 -24.42
N GLU A 382 10.94 -0.16 -23.75
CA GLU A 382 10.59 0.40 -22.45
C GLU A 382 9.67 1.63 -22.63
N GLN A 383 8.86 1.92 -21.61
CA GLN A 383 7.95 3.07 -21.62
C GLN A 383 8.18 3.97 -20.40
N ARG A 384 8.06 5.28 -20.61
CA ARG A 384 8.03 6.31 -19.56
C ARG A 384 6.85 7.23 -19.79
N ALA A 385 6.22 7.70 -18.73
CA ALA A 385 4.98 8.45 -18.72
C ALA A 385 4.95 9.48 -17.59
N TYR A 386 4.44 10.66 -17.92
CA TYR A 386 4.30 11.79 -17.01
C TYR A 386 2.91 12.39 -17.10
N LYS A 387 2.44 12.92 -15.96
CA LYS A 387 1.15 13.59 -15.85
C LYS A 387 1.34 15.05 -15.44
N LYS A 388 0.65 15.94 -16.15
CA LYS A 388 0.54 17.37 -15.84
C LYS A 388 -0.91 17.76 -15.76
N SER A 389 -1.34 18.34 -14.64
CA SER A 389 -2.71 18.84 -14.49
C SER A 389 -2.87 20.19 -15.18
N GLU A 390 -3.74 20.25 -16.20
CA GLU A 390 -4.11 21.50 -16.86
C GLU A 390 -5.09 22.28 -15.99
N ARG A 391 -6.11 21.58 -15.47
CA ARG A 391 -7.10 22.08 -14.51
C ARG A 391 -7.65 20.90 -13.71
N LYS A 392 -8.54 21.18 -12.76
CA LYS A 392 -9.21 20.14 -11.97
C LYS A 392 -9.82 19.08 -12.91
N TYR A 393 -9.32 17.85 -12.81
CA TYR A 393 -9.69 16.66 -13.59
C TYR A 393 -9.26 16.61 -15.07
N LEU A 394 -8.66 17.64 -15.66
CA LEU A 394 -8.13 17.57 -17.02
C LEU A 394 -6.61 17.54 -16.97
N HIS A 395 -6.04 16.48 -17.53
CA HIS A 395 -4.60 16.23 -17.49
C HIS A 395 -4.05 16.07 -18.91
N LEU A 396 -2.80 16.51 -19.09
CA LEU A 396 -1.94 16.10 -20.20
C LEU A 396 -1.06 14.96 -19.71
N LEU A 397 -1.20 13.81 -20.35
CA LEU A 397 -0.32 12.66 -20.20
C LEU A 397 0.68 12.67 -21.34
N THR A 398 1.97 12.59 -21.02
CA THR A 398 3.03 12.41 -22.02
C THR A 398 3.65 11.04 -21.86
N ARG A 399 3.67 10.23 -22.94
CA ARG A 399 4.29 8.90 -22.97
C ARG A 399 5.43 8.85 -23.97
N TYR A 400 6.44 8.08 -23.63
CA TYR A 400 7.68 7.95 -24.36
C TYR A 400 8.01 6.46 -24.46
N ASP A 401 8.01 5.90 -25.66
CA ASP A 401 8.57 4.57 -25.91
C ASP A 401 10.04 4.74 -26.28
N TYR A 402 10.93 3.94 -25.70
CA TYR A 402 12.36 4.07 -25.94
C TYR A 402 13.09 2.72 -26.00
N ALA A 403 14.25 2.71 -26.66
CA ALA A 403 15.11 1.55 -26.75
C ALA A 403 15.82 1.28 -25.41
N PRO A 404 15.82 0.05 -24.89
CA PRO A 404 16.47 -0.26 -23.61
C PRO A 404 17.99 -0.01 -23.62
N ASP A 405 18.65 -0.28 -24.74
CA ASP A 405 20.13 -0.31 -24.83
C ASP A 405 20.77 1.08 -24.77
N ASP A 406 20.23 2.03 -25.55
CA ASP A 406 20.79 3.38 -25.70
C ASP A 406 19.84 4.49 -25.22
N LYS A 407 18.66 4.11 -24.70
CA LYS A 407 17.60 5.03 -24.25
C LYS A 407 17.11 6.01 -25.32
N SER A 408 17.31 5.69 -26.60
CA SER A 408 16.80 6.51 -27.71
C SER A 408 15.28 6.47 -27.76
N VAL A 409 14.65 7.64 -27.89
CA VAL A 409 13.19 7.76 -27.93
C VAL A 409 12.68 7.38 -29.33
N GLN A 410 11.70 6.48 -29.38
CA GLN A 410 11.14 5.94 -30.62
C GLN A 410 9.72 6.45 -30.89
N LYS A 411 8.97 6.78 -29.83
CA LYS A 411 7.60 7.29 -29.91
C LYS A 411 7.35 8.28 -28.78
N ILE A 412 6.64 9.35 -29.09
CA ILE A 412 6.16 10.33 -28.12
C ILE A 412 4.66 10.50 -28.30
N GLN A 413 3.90 10.49 -27.22
CA GLN A 413 2.47 10.69 -27.25
C GLN A 413 2.07 11.75 -26.22
N PHE A 414 1.29 12.74 -26.65
CA PHE A 414 0.62 13.74 -25.83
C PHE A 414 -0.86 13.40 -25.82
N GLN A 415 -1.44 13.09 -24.67
CA GLN A 415 -2.83 12.71 -24.55
C GLN A 415 -3.53 13.56 -23.49
N TRP A 416 -4.54 14.31 -23.89
CA TRP A 416 -5.45 14.99 -22.98
C TRP A 416 -6.57 14.05 -22.58
N GLY A 417 -6.89 14.02 -21.28
CA GLY A 417 -7.96 13.17 -20.79
C GLY A 417 -8.44 13.54 -19.38
N PHE A 418 -9.61 13.00 -19.04
CA PHE A 418 -10.10 12.94 -17.67
C PHE A 418 -9.64 11.65 -16.98
N PRO A 419 -9.52 11.62 -15.63
CA PRO A 419 -9.30 10.37 -14.91
C PRO A 419 -10.53 9.46 -15.07
N PHE A 420 -10.32 8.15 -15.29
CA PHE A 420 -11.40 7.18 -15.54
C PHE A 420 -12.28 6.90 -14.31
N SER A 421 -11.79 7.23 -13.10
CA SER A 421 -12.60 7.20 -11.89
C SER A 421 -12.31 8.40 -11.00
N ILE A 422 -13.32 9.23 -10.77
CA ILE A 422 -13.35 10.09 -9.59
C ILE A 422 -13.72 9.20 -8.39
N PRO A 423 -12.97 9.19 -7.27
CA PRO A 423 -13.32 8.37 -6.11
C PRO A 423 -14.75 8.65 -5.67
N SER A 424 -15.64 7.67 -5.86
CA SER A 424 -17.03 7.74 -5.40
C SER A 424 -17.09 7.25 -3.96
N ARG A 425 -17.11 8.18 -3.00
CA ARG A 425 -17.69 7.91 -1.68
C ARG A 425 -18.90 8.80 -1.38
N ASP A 426 -19.20 9.78 -2.22
CA ASP A 426 -20.37 10.65 -2.09
C ASP A 426 -21.32 10.50 -3.28
N ASN A 427 -22.57 10.14 -3.01
CA ASN A 427 -23.66 10.15 -3.99
C ASN A 427 -23.86 11.52 -4.67
N LYS A 428 -23.35 12.62 -4.07
CA LYS A 428 -23.36 13.98 -4.66
C LYS A 428 -22.39 14.19 -5.84
N LYS A 429 -21.51 13.23 -6.17
CA LYS A 429 -20.52 13.36 -7.28
C LYS A 429 -20.87 12.60 -8.56
N LYS A 430 -21.98 11.85 -8.57
CA LYS A 430 -22.51 11.20 -9.78
C LYS A 430 -22.83 12.23 -10.87
N ASP A 431 -23.40 13.37 -10.47
CA ASP A 431 -23.64 14.54 -11.33
C ASP A 431 -22.36 15.14 -11.92
N THR A 432 -21.21 15.07 -11.21
CA THR A 432 -19.95 15.65 -11.69
C THR A 432 -19.35 14.84 -12.83
N ASN A 433 -19.48 13.51 -12.81
CA ASN A 433 -19.05 12.65 -13.92
C ASN A 433 -19.92 12.88 -15.15
N GLU A 434 -21.25 13.00 -14.97
CA GLU A 434 -22.18 13.32 -16.07
C GLU A 434 -21.92 14.72 -16.64
N LEU A 435 -21.70 15.74 -15.81
CA LEU A 435 -21.34 17.10 -16.25
C LEU A 435 -19.99 17.19 -16.98
N LEU A 436 -19.00 16.38 -16.56
CA LEU A 436 -17.70 16.30 -17.24
C LEU A 436 -17.80 15.58 -18.59
N LEU A 437 -18.61 14.51 -18.68
CA LEU A 437 -18.89 13.79 -19.92
C LEU A 437 -19.72 14.63 -20.90
N LEU A 438 -20.70 15.42 -20.41
CA LEU A 438 -21.53 16.29 -21.25
C LEU A 438 -20.72 17.37 -21.97
N ASN A 439 -19.59 17.81 -21.40
CA ASN A 439 -18.71 18.82 -21.99
C ASN A 439 -17.42 18.25 -22.61
N SER A 440 -17.16 16.95 -22.49
CA SER A 440 -15.88 16.35 -22.89
C SER A 440 -15.62 16.48 -24.38
N LYS A 441 -16.65 16.24 -25.21
CA LYS A 441 -16.57 16.37 -26.67
C LYS A 441 -16.14 17.77 -27.10
N SER A 442 -16.75 18.81 -26.53
CA SER A 442 -16.39 20.21 -26.83
C SER A 442 -14.96 20.53 -26.42
N ILE A 443 -14.53 20.02 -25.26
CA ILE A 443 -13.18 20.24 -24.73
C ILE A 443 -12.14 19.59 -25.66
N PHE A 444 -12.29 18.31 -25.98
CA PHE A 444 -11.31 17.60 -26.79
C PHE A 444 -11.33 18.01 -28.26
N MET A 445 -12.50 18.37 -28.80
CA MET A 445 -12.59 19.01 -30.12
C MET A 445 -11.83 20.34 -30.17
N LYS A 446 -11.94 21.19 -29.15
CA LYS A 446 -11.15 22.44 -29.07
C LYS A 446 -9.65 22.16 -29.02
N LYS A 447 -9.21 21.12 -28.28
CA LYS A 447 -7.80 20.71 -28.26
C LYS A 447 -7.34 20.21 -29.63
N TYR A 448 -8.14 19.37 -30.28
CA TYR A 448 -7.87 18.87 -31.63
C TYR A 448 -7.73 20.02 -32.63
N ASN A 449 -8.70 20.92 -32.71
CA ASN A 449 -8.69 22.04 -33.65
C ASN A 449 -7.49 22.97 -33.44
N TRP A 450 -7.13 23.23 -32.17
CA TRP A 450 -5.92 23.99 -31.86
C TRP A 450 -4.66 23.27 -32.34
N LEU A 451 -4.49 21.98 -32.02
CA LEU A 451 -3.33 21.20 -32.45
C LEU A 451 -3.27 21.07 -33.96
N LEU A 452 -4.40 20.84 -34.64
CA LEU A 452 -4.50 20.80 -36.10
C LEU A 452 -4.02 22.11 -36.72
N SER A 453 -4.49 23.24 -36.22
CA SER A 453 -4.05 24.56 -36.70
C SER A 453 -2.55 24.78 -36.49
N PHE A 454 -2.03 24.40 -35.32
CA PHE A 454 -0.60 24.50 -35.01
C PHE A 454 0.24 23.59 -35.94
N LEU A 455 -0.17 22.34 -36.13
CA LEU A 455 0.53 21.38 -36.98
C LEU A 455 0.47 21.77 -38.45
N ASN A 456 -0.66 22.25 -38.96
CA ASN A 456 -0.77 22.77 -40.32
C ASN A 456 0.17 23.94 -40.58
N GLN A 457 0.36 24.82 -39.59
CA GLN A 457 1.32 25.92 -39.69
C GLN A 457 2.78 25.44 -39.73
N LYS A 458 3.10 24.34 -39.02
CA LYS A 458 4.47 23.86 -38.84
C LYS A 458 4.91 22.82 -39.87
N LEU A 459 3.98 21.95 -40.28
CA LEU A 459 4.24 20.78 -41.12
C LEU A 459 3.56 20.85 -42.49
N GLY A 460 2.69 21.84 -42.73
CA GLY A 460 1.88 21.95 -43.93
C GLY A 460 0.65 21.03 -43.90
N THR A 461 0.09 20.74 -45.07
CA THR A 461 -1.14 19.92 -45.19
C THR A 461 -0.86 18.44 -44.85
N PRO A 462 -1.76 17.77 -44.10
CA PRO A 462 -1.62 16.34 -43.80
C PRO A 462 -1.70 15.49 -45.09
N VAL A 463 -1.07 14.32 -45.05
CA VAL A 463 -1.16 13.31 -46.11
C VAL A 463 -2.46 12.50 -46.04
N SER A 464 -3.12 12.51 -44.89
CA SER A 464 -4.43 11.89 -44.66
C SER A 464 -5.18 12.71 -43.61
N GLU A 465 -6.44 13.03 -43.90
CA GLU A 465 -7.31 13.83 -43.03
C GLU A 465 -8.73 13.26 -43.05
N GLU A 466 -9.25 12.99 -41.86
CA GLU A 466 -10.63 12.60 -41.58
C GLU A 466 -11.19 13.54 -40.48
N PRO A 467 -12.51 13.57 -40.25
CA PRO A 467 -13.11 14.51 -39.30
C PRO A 467 -12.49 14.52 -37.89
N SER A 468 -11.94 13.38 -37.45
CA SER A 468 -11.33 13.22 -36.13
C SER A 468 -9.91 12.67 -36.15
N TYR A 469 -9.24 12.74 -37.31
CA TYR A 469 -7.89 12.20 -37.49
C TYR A 469 -7.12 13.00 -38.54
N SER A 470 -5.84 13.23 -38.31
CA SER A 470 -4.93 13.81 -39.29
C SER A 470 -3.54 13.20 -39.17
N LYS A 471 -2.90 12.93 -40.30
CA LYS A 471 -1.56 12.35 -40.35
C LYS A 471 -0.64 13.19 -41.23
N TRP A 472 0.54 13.50 -40.71
CA TRP A 472 1.67 14.01 -41.48
C TRP A 472 2.75 12.94 -41.51
N GLU A 473 3.40 12.78 -42.65
CA GLU A 473 4.40 11.74 -42.84
C GLU A 473 5.56 12.26 -43.67
N THR A 474 6.76 11.96 -43.20
CA THR A 474 8.02 12.16 -43.91
C THR A 474 8.73 10.82 -44.02
N LYS A 475 9.84 10.76 -44.76
CA LYS A 475 10.65 9.53 -44.88
C LYS A 475 11.20 8.99 -43.55
N THR A 476 11.19 9.80 -42.49
CA THR A 476 11.87 9.48 -41.22
C THR A 476 10.94 9.54 -40.01
N GLN A 477 9.78 10.18 -40.13
CA GLN A 477 8.90 10.47 -38.99
C GLN A 477 7.44 10.54 -39.43
N SER A 478 6.52 10.09 -38.58
CA SER A 478 5.09 10.35 -38.72
C SER A 478 4.55 11.11 -37.51
N VAL A 479 3.59 12.00 -37.76
CA VAL A 479 2.81 12.72 -36.76
C VAL A 479 1.35 12.38 -36.96
N GLU A 480 0.67 11.94 -35.91
CA GLU A 480 -0.73 11.55 -35.95
C GLU A 480 -1.48 12.34 -34.87
N LEU A 481 -2.52 13.04 -35.27
CA LEU A 481 -3.44 13.74 -34.38
C LEU A 481 -4.80 13.06 -34.46
N SER A 482 -5.38 12.73 -33.32
CA SER A 482 -6.73 12.16 -33.26
C SER A 482 -7.53 12.74 -32.10
N TYR A 483 -8.86 12.67 -32.21
CA TYR A 483 -9.74 12.96 -31.09
C TYR A 483 -10.90 11.98 -30.99
N SER A 484 -11.40 11.82 -29.77
CA SER A 484 -12.67 11.16 -29.48
C SER A 484 -13.43 11.98 -28.44
N GLU A 485 -14.62 11.53 -28.05
CA GLU A 485 -15.38 12.18 -26.97
C GLU A 485 -14.68 12.07 -25.60
N ARG A 486 -13.62 11.25 -25.48
CA ARG A 486 -12.93 10.99 -24.20
C ARG A 486 -11.51 11.54 -24.14
N GLU A 487 -10.94 11.95 -25.27
CA GLU A 487 -9.54 12.41 -25.34
C GLU A 487 -9.20 13.10 -26.66
N ALA A 488 -8.09 13.84 -26.63
CA ALA A 488 -7.36 14.26 -27.82
C ALA A 488 -5.92 13.77 -27.69
N THR A 489 -5.37 13.20 -28.76
CA THR A 489 -4.07 12.53 -28.76
C THR A 489 -3.23 13.01 -29.93
N LEU A 490 -2.01 13.45 -29.64
CA LEU A 490 -0.98 13.76 -30.62
C LEU A 490 0.18 12.78 -30.44
N THR A 491 0.52 12.06 -31.49
CA THR A 491 1.57 11.04 -31.50
C THR A 491 2.63 11.41 -32.51
N LEU A 492 3.90 11.32 -32.12
CA LEU A 492 5.08 11.48 -32.94
C LEU A 492 5.84 10.15 -32.93
N THR A 493 6.05 9.54 -34.09
CA THR A 493 6.69 8.21 -34.22
C THR A 493 7.88 8.29 -35.17
N LEU A 494 9.01 7.71 -34.75
CA LEU A 494 10.18 7.59 -35.60
C LEU A 494 9.98 6.41 -36.56
N GLN A 495 10.11 6.67 -37.87
CA GLN A 495 10.07 5.60 -38.86
C GLN A 495 11.46 4.97 -38.96
N LYS A 496 11.56 3.69 -38.60
CA LYS A 496 12.77 2.91 -38.86
C LYS A 496 12.87 2.72 -40.38
N LYS A 497 14.05 3.03 -40.93
CA LYS A 497 14.42 2.65 -42.29
C LYS A 497 14.56 1.15 -42.43
#